data_AF-A0A5N5ZCF2-F1
#
_entry.id   AF-A0A5N5ZCF2-F1
#
_cell.length_a   1.000
_cell.length_b   1.000
_cell.length_c   1.000
_cell.angle_alpha   90.00
_cell.angle_beta   90.00
_cell.angle_gamma   90.00
#
_symmetry.space_group_name_H-M   'P 1'
#
loop_
_entity.id
_entity.type
_entity.pdbx_description
1 polymer ?
#
loop_
_entity_poly.entity_id
_entity_poly.type
_entity_poly.pdbx_seq_one_letter_code
_entity_poly.pdbx_strand_id
1 'polypeptide(L)' 'MWYDITVTKMIQKYLDMYSKINLQFDAEGKVNKVDLFQEGKWISSPTLAKRMRLQHIALPVKQKASITLTR' A
#
# COMPACT_ATOMS: atom_id res chain seq x y z
N MET A 1 5.23 -11.35 -11.74
CA MET A 1 4.66 -10.87 -10.46
C MET A 1 4.98 -9.39 -10.36
N TRP A 2 3.98 -8.53 -10.23
CA TRP A 2 4.08 -7.05 -10.36
C TRP A 2 4.71 -6.35 -9.15
N TYR A 3 5.24 -7.12 -8.20
CA TYR A 3 5.81 -6.65 -6.95
C TYR A 3 7.23 -7.21 -6.82
N ASP A 4 8.21 -6.32 -6.69
CA ASP A 4 9.57 -6.67 -6.26
C ASP A 4 9.49 -7.51 -4.97
N ILE A 5 10.30 -8.56 -4.87
CA ILE A 5 10.34 -9.45 -3.70
C ILE A 5 10.49 -8.67 -2.38
N THR A 6 11.21 -7.56 -2.42
CA THR A 6 11.42 -6.66 -1.29
C THR A 6 10.12 -6.01 -0.84
N VAL A 7 9.28 -5.58 -1.78
CA VAL A 7 7.99 -4.96 -1.48
C VAL A 7 6.99 -6.00 -0.99
N THR A 8 6.98 -7.19 -1.57
CA THR A 8 6.14 -8.30 -1.09
C THR A 8 6.48 -8.67 0.36
N LYS A 9 7.77 -8.83 0.70
CA LYS A 9 8.20 -9.08 2.08
C LYS A 9 7.81 -7.95 3.04
N MET A 10 7.88 -6.71 2.58
CA MET A 10 7.49 -5.55 3.37
C MET A 10 5.99 -5.53 3.64
N ILE A 11 5.17 -5.69 2.61
CA ILE A 11 3.71 -5.80 2.72
C ILE A 11 3.33 -6.92 3.69
N GLN A 12 3.94 -8.09 3.55
CA GLN A 12 3.63 -9.23 4.41
C GLN A 12 4.02 -8.98 5.87
N LYS A 13 5.20 -8.39 6.12
CA LYS A 13 5.60 -7.95 7.47
C LYS A 13 4.59 -6.98 8.08
N TYR A 14 4.09 -6.03 7.30
CA TYR A 14 3.07 -5.10 7.79
C TYR A 14 1.71 -5.77 7.95
N LEU A 15 1.34 -6.76 7.14
CA LEU A 15 0.09 -7.52 7.32
C LEU A 15 0.12 -8.43 8.56
N ASP A 16 1.29 -8.93 8.93
CA ASP A 16 1.47 -9.69 10.17
C ASP A 16 1.34 -8.79 11.41
N MET A 17 1.78 -7.54 11.33
CA MET A 17 1.63 -6.55 12.41
C MET A 17 0.26 -5.89 12.43
N TYR A 18 -0.31 -5.64 11.26
CA TYR A 18 -1.53 -4.86 11.04
C TYR A 18 -2.49 -5.71 10.21
N SER A 19 -3.69 -5.99 10.72
CA SER A 19 -4.59 -6.96 10.07
C SER A 19 -5.01 -6.58 8.65
N LYS A 20 -4.94 -5.28 8.30
CA LYS A 20 -5.22 -4.76 6.95
C LYS A 20 -4.27 -3.61 6.61
N ILE A 21 -3.98 -3.48 5.33
CA ILE A 21 -3.24 -2.35 4.75
C ILE A 21 -4.07 -1.80 3.60
N ASN A 22 -4.29 -0.49 3.58
CA ASN A 22 -4.93 0.19 2.46
C ASN A 22 -3.91 1.06 1.74
N LEU A 23 -3.62 0.73 0.49
CA LEU A 23 -2.72 1.45 -0.39
C LEU A 23 -3.54 2.40 -1.27
N GLN A 24 -3.29 3.70 -1.20
CA GLN A 24 -3.94 4.69 -2.05
C GLN A 24 -2.97 5.16 -3.13
N PHE A 25 -3.40 5.01 -4.37
CA PHE A 25 -2.66 5.36 -5.57
C PHE A 25 -3.15 6.70 -6.12
N ASP A 26 -2.21 7.51 -6.59
CA ASP A 26 -2.52 8.70 -7.38
C ASP A 26 -2.90 8.33 -8.83
N ALA A 27 -3.26 9.35 -9.62
CA ALA A 27 -3.64 9.16 -11.02
C ALA A 27 -2.47 8.71 -11.91
N GLU A 28 -1.23 8.77 -11.41
CA GLU A 28 -0.04 8.23 -12.07
C GLU A 28 0.26 6.78 -11.64
N GLY A 29 -0.54 6.20 -10.73
CA GLY A 29 -0.34 4.85 -10.23
C GLY A 29 0.78 4.74 -9.18
N LYS A 30 1.21 5.85 -8.58
CA LYS A 30 2.15 5.87 -7.45
C LYS A 30 1.39 5.84 -6.13
N VAL A 31 1.93 5.12 -5.15
CA VAL A 31 1.35 5.13 -3.80
C VAL A 31 1.60 6.48 -3.14
N ASN A 32 0.53 7.22 -2.90
CA ASN A 32 0.56 8.51 -2.20
C ASN A 32 0.31 8.35 -0.70
N LYS A 33 -0.52 7.37 -0.32
CA LYS A 33 -0.90 7.15 1.08
C LYS A 33 -1.01 5.67 1.40
N VAL A 34 -0.60 5.30 2.61
CA VAL A 34 -0.81 3.96 3.15
C VAL A 34 -1.48 4.10 4.50
N ASP A 35 -2.63 3.46 4.66
CA ASP A 35 -3.34 3.35 5.93
C ASP A 35 -3.20 1.93 6.46
N LEU A 36 -2.89 1.80 7.74
CA LEU A 36 -2.73 0.53 8.43
C LEU A 36 -3.90 0.33 9.39
N PHE A 37 -4.52 -0.85 9.41
CA PHE A 37 -5.62 -1.15 10.30
C PHE A 37 -5.13 -1.88 11.55
N GLN A 38 -5.34 -1.28 12.71
CA GLN A 38 -5.03 -1.86 14.02
C GLN A 38 -6.17 -1.57 14.98
N GLU A 39 -6.65 -2.60 15.69
CA GLU A 39 -7.58 -2.45 16.82
C GLU A 39 -8.83 -1.60 16.50
N GLY A 40 -9.41 -1.79 15.30
CA GLY A 40 -10.61 -1.07 14.88
C GLY A 40 -10.37 0.33 14.30
N LYS A 41 -9.11 0.78 14.19
CA LYS A 41 -8.75 2.11 13.70
C LYS A 41 -7.82 2.05 12.50
N TRP A 42 -7.98 3.02 11.61
CA TRP A 42 -7.06 3.27 10.50
C TRP A 42 -5.99 4.28 10.91
N ILE A 43 -4.73 3.89 10.76
CA ILE A 43 -3.56 4.70 11.07
C ILE A 43 -2.87 5.06 9.76
N SER A 44 -2.93 6.33 9.38
CA SER A 44 -2.27 6.84 8.18
C SER A 44 -0.76 6.98 8.41
N SER A 45 0.04 6.40 7.52
CA SER A 45 1.50 6.45 7.60
C SER A 45 2.13 6.99 6.31
N PRO A 46 2.39 8.31 6.21
CA PRO A 46 3.03 8.92 5.05
C PRO A 46 4.49 8.47 4.89
N THR A 47 5.16 8.11 5.99
CA THR A 47 6.50 7.50 5.97
C THR A 47 6.46 6.11 5.34
N LEU A 48 5.38 5.35 5.53
CA LEU A 48 5.20 4.06 4.88
C LEU A 48 4.93 4.19 3.39
N ALA A 49 4.12 5.16 2.98
CA ALA A 49 3.92 5.46 1.56
C ALA A 49 5.25 5.77 0.86
N LYS A 50 6.12 6.57 1.50
CA LYS A 50 7.47 6.85 0.98
C LYS A 50 8.38 5.62 0.94
N ARG A 51 8.25 4.68 1.89
CA ARG A 51 9.08 3.46 1.94
C ARG A 51 8.62 2.38 0.98
N MET A 52 7.31 2.27 0.77
CA MET A 52 6.74 1.25 -0.09
C MET A 52 7.07 1.47 -1.56
N ARG A 53 7.56 2.65 -1.97
CA ARG A 53 8.01 3.05 -3.33
C ARG A 53 7.63 2.00 -4.38
N LEU A 54 6.32 1.80 -4.51
CA LEU A 54 5.80 0.82 -5.45
C LEU A 54 6.09 1.45 -6.80
N GLN A 55 7.11 0.92 -7.48
CA GLN A 55 7.50 1.42 -8.79
C GLN A 55 6.30 1.19 -9.69
N HIS A 56 5.62 2.30 -9.98
CA HIS A 56 4.64 2.48 -11.04
C HIS A 56 3.80 1.22 -11.27
N ILE A 57 2.80 1.00 -10.41
CA ILE A 57 1.68 0.17 -10.85
C ILE A 57 1.01 1.03 -11.90
N ALA A 58 1.34 0.82 -13.17
CA ALA A 58 0.66 1.49 -14.27
C ALA A 58 -0.81 1.07 -14.17
N LEU A 59 -1.61 1.87 -13.45
CA LEU A 59 -3.03 1.65 -13.38
C LEU A 59 -3.53 1.78 -14.82
N PRO A 60 -4.30 0.80 -15.33
CA PRO A 60 -4.74 0.79 -16.73
C PRO A 60 -5.55 2.05 -17.11
N VAL A 61 -6.01 2.80 -16.11
CA VAL A 61 -6.62 4.11 -16.27
C VAL A 61 -6.00 5.08 -15.26
N LYS A 62 -5.70 6.31 -15.67
CA LYS A 62 -5.21 7.40 -14.81
C LYS A 62 -6.29 7.83 -13.81
N GLN A 63 -6.51 7.03 -12.78
CA GLN A 63 -7.52 7.27 -11.76
C GLN A 63 -6.92 7.04 -10.38
N LYS A 64 -7.40 7.80 -9.40
CA LYS A 64 -7.14 7.49 -8.00
C LYS A 64 -7.76 6.13 -7.70
N ALA A 65 -6.96 5.23 -7.15
CA ALA A 65 -7.41 3.90 -6.76
C ALA A 65 -6.99 3.62 -5.32
N SER A 66 -7.73 2.76 -4.64
CA SER A 66 -7.32 2.24 -3.33
C SER A 66 -7.39 0.72 -3.35
N ILE A 67 -6.34 0.06 -2.90
CA ILE A 67 -6.28 -1.40 -2.76
C ILE A 67 -6.15 -1.72 -1.27
N THR A 68 -7.12 -2.42 -0.73
CA THR A 68 -7.03 -2.98 0.62
C THR A 68 -6.51 -4.40 0.55
N LEU A 69 -5.37 -4.63 1.18
CA LEU A 69 -4.78 -5.93 1.43
C LEU A 69 -5.17 -6.37 2.83
N THR A 70 -5.58 -7.63 2.97
CA THR A 70 -5.88 -8.27 4.25
C THR A 70 -4.96 -9.46 4.44
N ARG A 71 -4.74 -9.86 5.70
CA ARG A 71 -4.08 -11.13 6.01
C ARG A 71 -4.81 -12.31 5.37
#